data_AF-A0A380HN12-F1
#
_entry.id   AF-A0A380HN12-F1
#
_cell.length_a   1.000
_cell.length_b   1.000
_cell.length_c   1.000
_cell.angle_alpha   90.00
_cell.angle_beta   90.00
_cell.angle_gamma   90.00
#
_symmetry.space_group_name_H-M   'P 1'
#
loop_
_entity.id
_entity.type
_entity.pdbx_description
1 polymer ?
#
loop_
_entity_poly.entity_id
_entity_poly.type
_entity_poly.pdbx_seq_one_letter_code
_entity_poly.pdbx_strand_id
1 'polypeptide(L)'
;MYNIIHFAYTNAHNYKTEKSIFNIITGKKSHQTFFDACSQQLLSLYHSLPNLKYPSFERYSNNFNIETAQYQSIINHPRHTYDSLVNTFNAIQLLTQTLSNTGHAIYEFIPITQHRTVQKQVKQLYKKITDEDLKSRFIEELTNLFHTLSEKNNHVYLHYYLQGFEESMYTRQQVSLIESVSQEHLYELEIRDLVTLMYEIEDDSQYPLLNQLIILPALLHKTTLTYEGIKQGMHFDKLAAQQNVKQNTIQDHILELFIKGYLTDYHSFLIHKTYEQFIPHYLSNRSERLRNYKTIFPDLSYFEIKLIIVGIERGDLHA
;
A
#
# COMPACT_ATOMS: atom_id res chain seq x y z
N MET A 1 -10.93 5.50 -14.37
CA MET A 1 -10.45 4.10 -14.37
C MET A 1 -9.45 3.87 -15.50
N TYR A 2 -9.67 4.45 -16.68
CA TYR A 2 -8.74 4.31 -17.80
C TYR A 2 -7.29 4.66 -17.43
N ASN A 3 -7.05 5.76 -16.71
CA ASN A 3 -5.69 6.20 -16.40
C ASN A 3 -4.97 5.24 -15.45
N ILE A 4 -5.69 4.63 -14.51
CA ILE A 4 -5.17 3.57 -13.63
C ILE A 4 -4.70 2.37 -14.44
N ILE A 5 -5.54 1.90 -15.38
CA ILE A 5 -5.22 0.76 -16.24
C ILE A 5 -4.02 1.11 -17.11
N HIS A 6 -4.06 2.25 -17.81
CA HIS A 6 -2.96 2.72 -18.66
C HIS A 6 -1.64 2.84 -17.87
N PHE A 7 -1.65 3.47 -16.69
CA PHE A 7 -0.47 3.56 -15.82
C PHE A 7 0.07 2.17 -15.44
N ALA A 8 -0.81 1.21 -15.16
CA ALA A 8 -0.39 -0.14 -14.85
C ALA A 8 0.26 -0.85 -16.05
N TYR A 9 -0.18 -0.57 -17.28
CA TYR A 9 0.46 -1.07 -18.50
C TYR A 9 1.83 -0.45 -18.74
N THR A 10 1.98 0.87 -18.57
CA THR A 10 3.26 1.55 -18.80
C THR A 10 4.36 1.12 -17.82
N ASN A 11 3.98 0.69 -16.62
CA ASN A 11 4.92 0.21 -15.59
C ASN A 11 5.09 -1.32 -15.58
N ALA A 12 4.27 -2.06 -16.34
CA ALA A 12 4.39 -3.51 -16.38
C ALA A 12 5.65 -3.94 -17.15
N HIS A 13 6.29 -5.02 -16.69
CA HIS A 13 7.43 -5.60 -17.42
C HIS A 13 6.97 -6.14 -18.78
N ASN A 14 7.78 -5.94 -19.83
CA ASN A 14 7.47 -6.31 -21.23
C ASN A 14 7.01 -7.77 -21.44
N TYR A 15 7.41 -8.69 -20.56
CA TYR A 15 7.05 -10.11 -20.66
C TYR A 15 5.74 -10.48 -19.96
N LYS A 16 5.08 -9.55 -19.27
CA LYS A 16 3.85 -9.81 -18.50
C LYS A 16 2.63 -9.76 -19.40
N THR A 17 1.65 -10.59 -19.06
CA THR A 17 0.39 -10.65 -19.80
C THR A 17 -0.60 -9.62 -19.25
N GLU A 18 -1.56 -9.22 -20.08
CA GLU A 18 -2.72 -8.41 -19.67
C GLU A 18 -3.43 -9.01 -18.45
N LYS A 19 -3.53 -10.34 -18.41
CA LYS A 19 -4.11 -11.06 -17.27
C LYS A 19 -3.34 -10.83 -15.96
N SER A 20 -2.02 -10.67 -16.03
CA SER A 20 -1.19 -10.35 -14.87
C SER A 20 -1.52 -8.97 -14.31
N ILE A 21 -1.64 -7.96 -15.18
CA ILE A 21 -2.02 -6.59 -14.81
C ILE A 21 -3.42 -6.57 -14.21
N PHE A 22 -4.37 -7.23 -14.88
CA PHE A 22 -5.73 -7.41 -14.36
C PHE A 22 -5.74 -8.02 -12.96
N ASN A 23 -4.95 -9.08 -12.73
CA ASN A 23 -4.88 -9.74 -11.42
C ASN A 23 -4.32 -8.80 -10.32
N ILE A 24 -3.36 -7.92 -10.65
CA ILE A 24 -2.84 -6.92 -9.71
C ILE A 24 -3.96 -5.95 -9.34
N ILE A 25 -4.56 -5.29 -10.34
CA ILE A 25 -5.57 -4.25 -10.15
C ILE A 25 -6.82 -4.78 -9.42
N THR A 26 -7.23 -6.02 -9.72
CA THR A 26 -8.38 -6.67 -9.05
C THR A 26 -8.02 -7.33 -7.72
N GLY A 27 -6.74 -7.38 -7.34
CA GLY A 27 -6.30 -7.90 -6.05
C GLY A 27 -6.39 -9.42 -5.92
N LYS A 28 -6.05 -10.18 -6.97
CA LYS A 28 -5.97 -11.64 -6.91
C LYS A 28 -5.02 -12.07 -5.80
N LYS A 29 -5.56 -12.71 -4.76
CA LYS A 29 -4.84 -13.17 -3.56
C LYS A 29 -3.92 -14.35 -3.86
N SER A 30 -2.77 -14.09 -4.47
CA SER A 30 -1.71 -15.09 -4.68
C SER A 30 -0.34 -14.46 -4.49
N HIS A 31 0.62 -15.23 -3.96
CA HIS A 31 1.99 -14.75 -3.73
C HIS A 31 2.64 -14.22 -5.01
N GLN A 32 2.38 -14.85 -6.17
CA GLN A 32 2.89 -14.37 -7.45
C GLN A 32 2.33 -12.99 -7.81
N THR A 33 1.03 -12.74 -7.61
CA THR A 33 0.43 -11.43 -7.89
C THR A 33 0.97 -10.35 -6.96
N PHE A 34 1.17 -10.65 -5.67
CA PHE A 34 1.80 -9.71 -4.74
C PHE A 34 3.24 -9.40 -5.12
N PHE A 35 4.04 -10.42 -5.43
CA PHE A 35 5.40 -10.23 -5.90
C PHE A 35 5.43 -9.39 -7.19
N ASP A 36 4.56 -9.69 -8.15
CA ASP A 36 4.46 -8.96 -9.41
C ASP A 36 4.05 -7.50 -9.20
N ALA A 37 3.14 -7.23 -8.26
CA ALA A 37 2.75 -5.87 -7.90
C ALA A 37 3.93 -5.09 -7.31
N CYS A 38 4.69 -5.72 -6.41
CA CYS A 38 5.89 -5.12 -5.82
C CYS A 38 6.99 -4.89 -6.87
N SER A 39 7.34 -5.93 -7.64
CA SER A 39 8.48 -5.90 -8.57
C SER A 39 8.31 -4.90 -9.71
N GLN A 40 7.06 -4.54 -10.04
CA GLN A 40 6.71 -3.61 -11.11
C GLN A 40 6.34 -2.22 -10.57
N GLN A 41 6.58 -1.95 -9.29
CA GLN A 41 6.17 -0.69 -8.64
C GLN A 41 4.67 -0.40 -8.85
N LEU A 42 3.83 -1.43 -8.69
CA LEU A 42 2.38 -1.40 -8.85
C LEU A 42 1.64 -1.68 -7.53
N LEU A 43 2.34 -1.64 -6.40
CA LEU A 43 1.77 -2.11 -5.14
C LEU A 43 0.56 -1.27 -4.69
N SER A 44 0.60 0.06 -4.80
CA SER A 44 -0.56 0.90 -4.44
C SER A 44 -1.78 0.74 -5.35
N LEU A 45 -1.61 0.10 -6.52
CA LEU A 45 -2.73 -0.27 -7.39
C LEU A 45 -3.22 -1.69 -7.14
N TYR A 46 -2.54 -2.48 -6.31
CA TYR A 46 -3.01 -3.80 -5.91
C TYR A 46 -4.37 -3.66 -5.23
N HIS A 47 -5.39 -4.32 -5.78
CA HIS A 47 -6.78 -4.27 -5.29
C HIS A 47 -7.48 -2.91 -5.42
N SER A 48 -7.03 -2.02 -6.31
CA SER A 48 -7.68 -0.72 -6.52
C SER A 48 -8.98 -0.80 -7.33
N LEU A 49 -9.24 -1.85 -8.11
CA LEU A 49 -10.52 -2.02 -8.82
C LEU A 49 -11.06 -3.45 -8.63
N PRO A 50 -11.48 -3.84 -7.41
CA PRO A 50 -11.87 -5.23 -7.09
C PRO A 50 -13.03 -5.76 -7.92
N ASN A 51 -13.93 -4.87 -8.32
CA ASN A 51 -15.16 -5.23 -9.03
C ASN A 51 -14.99 -5.20 -10.56
N LEU A 52 -13.81 -4.81 -11.08
CA LEU A 52 -13.55 -4.74 -12.51
C LEU A 52 -13.66 -6.13 -13.15
N LYS A 53 -14.48 -6.23 -14.19
CA LYS A 53 -14.63 -7.45 -14.98
C LYS A 53 -13.60 -7.48 -16.11
N TYR A 54 -13.13 -8.67 -16.45
CA TYR A 54 -12.10 -8.86 -17.47
C TYR A 54 -12.48 -8.28 -18.85
N PRO A 55 -13.72 -8.45 -19.38
CA PRO A 55 -14.10 -7.83 -20.66
C PRO A 55 -14.07 -6.30 -20.63
N SER A 56 -14.43 -5.69 -19.49
CA SER A 56 -14.32 -4.24 -19.30
C SER A 56 -12.86 -3.80 -19.31
N PHE A 57 -11.99 -4.55 -18.62
CA PHE A 57 -10.54 -4.30 -18.62
C PHE A 57 -9.95 -4.37 -20.04
N GLU A 58 -10.28 -5.39 -20.83
CA GLU A 58 -9.84 -5.50 -22.23
C GLU A 58 -10.33 -4.32 -23.09
N ARG A 59 -11.57 -3.87 -22.87
CA ARG A 59 -12.09 -2.68 -23.56
C ARG A 59 -11.31 -1.42 -23.20
N TYR A 60 -10.94 -1.22 -21.94
CA TYR A 60 -10.12 -0.07 -21.55
C TYR A 60 -8.70 -0.17 -22.12
N SER A 61 -8.11 -1.37 -22.15
CA SER A 61 -6.80 -1.65 -22.75
C SER A 61 -6.80 -1.32 -24.25
N ASN A 62 -7.77 -1.83 -25.01
CA ASN A 62 -7.75 -1.68 -26.47
C ASN A 62 -7.99 -0.24 -26.98
N ASN A 63 -8.47 0.67 -26.14
CA ASN A 63 -8.78 2.05 -26.51
C ASN A 63 -7.65 3.04 -26.17
N PHE A 64 -6.39 2.59 -26.13
CA PHE A 64 -5.24 3.42 -25.69
C PHE A 64 -5.05 4.76 -26.44
N ASN A 65 -5.64 4.90 -27.64
CA ASN A 65 -5.33 5.97 -28.59
C ASN A 65 -6.32 7.16 -28.62
N ILE A 66 -7.25 7.28 -27.67
CA ILE A 66 -8.29 8.31 -27.74
C ILE A 66 -8.13 9.28 -26.55
N GLU A 67 -7.50 10.43 -26.81
CA GLU A 67 -7.60 11.69 -26.02
C GLU A 67 -6.99 11.75 -24.59
N THR A 68 -6.32 10.70 -24.13
CA THR A 68 -5.95 10.54 -22.69
C THR A 68 -4.60 11.13 -22.26
N ALA A 69 -3.89 11.82 -23.16
CA ALA A 69 -2.67 12.55 -22.82
C ALA A 69 -2.88 13.71 -21.82
N GLN A 70 -4.14 14.08 -21.53
CA GLN A 70 -4.49 15.20 -20.63
C GLN A 70 -4.53 14.85 -19.13
N TYR A 71 -4.52 13.57 -18.75
CA TYR A 71 -4.76 13.14 -17.35
C TYR A 71 -3.63 12.30 -16.73
N GLN A 72 -2.37 12.67 -16.99
CA GLN A 72 -1.25 12.06 -16.24
C GLN A 72 -1.16 12.63 -14.82
N SER A 73 -1.89 12.02 -13.88
CA SER A 73 -1.71 12.30 -12.44
C SER A 73 -1.79 11.06 -11.55
N ILE A 74 -1.77 9.85 -12.13
CA ILE A 74 -1.61 8.63 -11.32
C ILE A 74 -0.16 8.56 -10.86
N ILE A 75 0.00 8.50 -9.53
CA ILE A 75 1.27 8.26 -8.86
C ILE A 75 1.18 6.95 -8.07
N ASN A 76 2.33 6.34 -7.78
CA ASN A 76 2.38 5.06 -7.07
C ASN A 76 3.12 5.16 -5.75
N HIS A 77 2.75 4.31 -4.80
CA HIS A 77 3.49 4.03 -3.59
C HIS A 77 4.13 2.62 -3.63
N PRO A 78 5.46 2.48 -3.49
CA PRO A 78 6.14 1.18 -3.61
C PRO A 78 5.90 0.26 -2.41
N ARG A 79 5.58 0.82 -1.23
CA ARG A 79 5.50 0.07 0.04
C ARG A 79 4.09 -0.35 0.49
N HIS A 80 3.04 0.27 -0.05
CA HIS A 80 1.67 0.15 0.49
C HIS A 80 0.69 -0.22 -0.60
N THR A 81 -0.27 -1.11 -0.28
CA THR A 81 -1.35 -1.48 -1.20
C THR A 81 -2.48 -0.46 -1.17
N TYR A 82 -3.39 -0.47 -2.16
CA TYR A 82 -4.58 0.40 -2.14
C TYR A 82 -5.37 0.30 -0.82
N ASP A 83 -5.63 -0.93 -0.35
CA ASP A 83 -6.29 -1.16 0.94
C ASP A 83 -5.55 -0.54 2.12
N SER A 84 -4.20 -0.53 2.09
CA SER A 84 -3.35 0.07 3.12
C SER A 84 -3.56 1.59 3.16
N LEU A 85 -3.55 2.22 1.98
CA LEU A 85 -3.78 3.65 1.82
C LEU A 85 -5.17 4.04 2.34
N VAL A 86 -6.22 3.35 1.87
CA VAL A 86 -7.62 3.62 2.27
C VAL A 86 -7.81 3.40 3.76
N ASN A 87 -7.29 2.31 4.33
CA ASN A 87 -7.47 2.04 5.76
C ASN A 87 -6.67 2.99 6.64
N THR A 88 -5.53 3.49 6.17
CA THR A 88 -4.77 4.54 6.85
C THR A 88 -5.55 5.85 6.86
N PHE A 89 -6.15 6.24 5.73
CA PHE A 89 -7.02 7.40 5.69
C PHE A 89 -8.28 7.22 6.57
N ASN A 90 -8.90 6.03 6.57
CA ASN A 90 -10.00 5.71 7.50
C ASN A 90 -9.58 5.86 8.97
N ALA A 91 -8.32 5.57 9.31
CA ALA A 91 -7.80 5.73 10.66
C ALA A 91 -7.65 7.22 11.03
N ILE A 92 -7.16 8.05 10.10
CA ILE A 92 -7.12 9.51 10.24
C ILE A 92 -8.53 10.06 10.42
N GLN A 93 -9.47 9.70 9.53
CA GLN A 93 -10.87 10.13 9.61
C GLN A 93 -11.51 9.76 10.94
N LEU A 94 -11.33 8.52 11.41
CA LEU A 94 -11.93 8.05 12.66
C LEU A 94 -11.31 8.76 13.87
N LEU A 95 -10.00 9.02 13.89
CA LEU A 95 -9.36 9.75 14.98
C LEU A 95 -9.81 11.22 14.99
N THR A 96 -9.89 11.87 13.83
CA THR A 96 -10.44 13.23 13.68
C THR A 96 -11.87 13.31 14.20
N GLN A 97 -12.74 12.37 13.79
CA GLN A 97 -14.12 12.27 14.30
C GLN A 97 -14.12 12.11 15.83
N THR A 98 -13.28 11.23 16.35
CA THR A 98 -13.21 10.94 17.79
C THR A 98 -12.77 12.17 18.60
N LEU A 99 -11.70 12.85 18.20
CA LEU A 99 -11.17 14.04 18.89
C LEU A 99 -12.10 15.26 18.77
N SER A 100 -12.81 15.38 17.65
CA SER A 100 -13.81 16.43 17.44
C SER A 100 -15.03 16.25 18.35
N ASN A 101 -15.60 15.04 18.40
CA ASN A 101 -16.76 14.72 19.25
C ASN A 101 -16.42 14.78 20.75
N THR A 102 -15.35 14.11 21.17
CA THR A 102 -14.95 14.09 22.58
C THR A 102 -14.52 15.47 23.08
N GLY A 103 -14.00 16.32 22.19
CA GLY A 103 -13.76 17.74 22.45
C GLY A 103 -15.02 18.54 22.82
N HIS A 104 -16.19 18.09 22.39
CA HIS A 104 -17.50 18.66 22.72
C HIS A 104 -18.27 17.81 23.76
N ALA A 105 -17.55 16.97 24.52
CA ALA A 105 -18.12 16.05 25.51
C ALA A 105 -19.14 15.04 24.94
N ILE A 106 -19.08 14.75 23.64
CA ILE A 106 -19.86 13.69 22.99
C ILE A 106 -19.00 12.43 22.91
N TYR A 107 -19.36 11.41 23.69
CA TYR A 107 -18.64 10.12 23.76
C TYR A 107 -19.38 8.97 23.06
N GLU A 108 -20.64 9.18 22.72
CA GLU A 108 -21.47 8.23 21.98
C GLU A 108 -21.71 8.77 20.57
N PHE A 109 -21.05 8.14 19.59
CA PHE A 109 -21.22 8.47 18.18
C PHE A 109 -21.00 7.20 17.33
N ILE A 110 -21.54 7.22 16.10
CA ILE A 110 -21.35 6.12 15.16
C ILE A 110 -19.98 6.30 14.48
N PRO A 111 -19.04 5.34 14.62
CA PRO A 111 -17.72 5.47 14.01
C PRO A 111 -17.81 5.42 12.48
N ILE A 112 -17.00 6.24 11.78
CA ILE A 112 -16.97 6.30 10.31
C ILE A 112 -16.66 4.96 9.64
N THR A 113 -15.95 4.07 10.35
CA THR A 113 -15.55 2.77 9.84
C THR A 113 -15.78 1.66 10.88
N GLN A 114 -16.20 0.49 10.40
CA GLN A 114 -16.33 -0.73 11.19
C GLN A 114 -15.09 -1.63 11.09
N HIS A 115 -14.03 -1.16 10.42
CA HIS A 115 -12.82 -1.95 10.22
C HIS A 115 -12.07 -2.16 11.54
N ARG A 116 -12.03 -3.41 12.03
CA ARG A 116 -11.50 -3.75 13.37
C ARG A 116 -10.04 -3.30 13.58
N THR A 117 -9.17 -3.51 12.59
CA THR A 117 -7.76 -3.08 12.68
C THR A 117 -7.64 -1.56 12.82
N VAL A 118 -8.43 -0.81 12.05
CA VAL A 118 -8.46 0.66 12.09
C VAL A 118 -8.92 1.13 13.47
N GLN A 119 -10.04 0.60 13.96
CA GLN A 119 -10.54 0.95 15.30
C GLN A 119 -9.55 0.60 16.42
N LYS A 120 -8.85 -0.54 16.31
CA LYS A 120 -7.82 -0.91 17.29
C LYS A 120 -6.69 0.11 17.30
N GLN A 121 -6.18 0.48 16.14
CA GLN A 121 -5.08 1.46 16.01
C GLN A 121 -5.50 2.84 16.54
N VAL A 122 -6.69 3.31 16.15
CA VAL A 122 -7.22 4.60 16.60
C VAL A 122 -7.44 4.63 18.11
N LYS A 123 -7.97 3.57 18.72
CA LYS A 123 -8.12 3.50 20.18
C LYS A 123 -6.78 3.57 20.91
N GLN A 124 -5.75 2.92 20.38
CA GLN A 124 -4.40 2.96 20.95
C GLN A 124 -3.83 4.38 20.90
N LEU A 125 -3.90 5.04 19.75
CA LEU A 125 -3.37 6.40 19.59
C LEU A 125 -4.23 7.44 20.34
N TYR A 126 -5.56 7.30 20.33
CA TYR A 126 -6.45 8.17 21.11
C TYR A 126 -6.09 8.14 22.60
N LYS A 127 -5.88 6.95 23.17
CA LYS A 127 -5.45 6.82 24.57
C LYS A 127 -4.15 7.59 24.82
N LYS A 128 -3.13 7.40 23.97
CA LYS A 128 -1.86 8.14 24.06
C LYS A 128 -2.08 9.66 24.00
N ILE A 129 -2.89 10.12 23.05
CA ILE A 129 -3.20 11.55 22.87
C ILE A 129 -3.88 12.12 24.12
N THR A 130 -4.79 11.38 24.75
CA THR A 130 -5.46 11.81 25.99
C THR A 130 -4.52 11.78 27.19
N ASP A 131 -3.73 10.71 27.36
CA ASP A 131 -2.82 10.53 28.49
C ASP A 131 -1.68 11.57 28.48
N GLU A 132 -1.23 12.00 27.29
CA GLU A 132 -0.11 12.93 27.08
C GLU A 132 -0.53 14.35 26.64
N ASP A 133 -1.83 14.67 26.62
CA ASP A 133 -2.40 15.95 26.18
C ASP A 133 -1.91 16.42 24.78
N LEU A 134 -1.91 15.52 23.81
CA LEU A 134 -1.36 15.75 22.46
C LEU A 134 -2.40 16.23 21.44
N LYS A 135 -3.59 16.66 21.87
CA LYS A 135 -4.69 17.02 20.95
C LYS A 135 -4.31 18.16 20.01
N SER A 136 -3.70 19.22 20.53
CA SER A 136 -3.27 20.37 19.72
C SER A 136 -2.21 19.99 18.69
N ARG A 137 -1.29 19.09 19.06
CA ARG A 137 -0.28 18.55 18.13
C ARG A 137 -0.90 17.73 17.00
N PHE A 138 -1.89 16.89 17.31
CA PHE A 138 -2.61 16.15 16.26
C PHE A 138 -3.31 17.09 15.28
N ILE A 139 -3.96 18.15 15.78
CA ILE A 139 -4.60 19.16 14.93
C ILE A 139 -3.56 19.85 14.04
N GLU A 140 -2.43 20.25 14.61
CA GLU A 140 -1.32 20.85 13.86
C GLU A 140 -0.79 19.92 12.75
N GLU A 141 -0.49 18.64 13.08
CA GLU A 141 -0.07 17.64 12.08
C GLU A 141 -1.12 17.46 10.97
N LEU A 142 -2.41 17.38 11.32
CA LEU A 142 -3.48 17.21 10.34
C LEU A 142 -3.63 18.44 9.44
N THR A 143 -3.56 19.65 10.00
CA THR A 143 -3.61 20.90 9.23
C THR A 143 -2.41 21.01 8.30
N ASN A 144 -1.20 20.74 8.80
CA ASN A 144 0.02 20.75 8.01
C ASN A 144 -0.03 19.72 6.88
N LEU A 145 -0.50 18.50 7.16
CA LEU A 145 -0.68 17.46 6.15
C LEU A 145 -1.55 17.97 4.99
N PHE A 146 -2.77 18.47 5.27
CA PHE A 146 -3.67 18.93 4.22
C PHE A 146 -3.14 20.18 3.48
N HIS A 147 -2.36 21.03 4.14
CA HIS A 147 -1.65 22.13 3.48
C HIS A 147 -0.62 21.60 2.48
N THR A 148 0.26 20.70 2.91
CA THR A 148 1.28 20.08 2.05
C THR A 148 0.67 19.29 0.89
N LEU A 149 -0.44 18.58 1.13
CA LEU A 149 -1.18 17.89 0.07
C LEU A 149 -1.71 18.89 -0.96
N SER A 150 -2.23 20.04 -0.52
CA SER A 150 -2.72 21.09 -1.42
C SER A 150 -1.59 21.68 -2.28
N GLU A 151 -0.41 21.86 -1.71
CA GLU A 151 0.77 22.33 -2.46
C GLU A 151 1.25 21.30 -3.49
N LYS A 152 1.28 20.00 -3.14
CA LYS A 152 1.77 18.94 -4.02
C LYS A 152 0.79 18.55 -5.12
N ASN A 153 -0.52 18.56 -4.83
CA ASN A 153 -1.55 18.05 -5.73
C ASN A 153 -2.41 19.15 -6.39
N ASN A 154 -2.11 20.43 -6.13
CA ASN A 154 -2.89 21.64 -6.47
C ASN A 154 -4.28 21.74 -5.81
N HIS A 155 -5.01 20.62 -5.74
CA HIS A 155 -6.31 20.50 -5.08
C HIS A 155 -6.42 19.11 -4.47
N VAL A 156 -6.98 19.03 -3.26
CA VAL A 156 -7.09 17.81 -2.47
C VAL A 156 -8.55 17.49 -2.24
N TYR A 157 -9.00 16.32 -2.64
CA TYR A 157 -10.41 15.90 -2.51
C TYR A 157 -10.69 15.19 -1.20
N LEU A 158 -9.66 14.63 -0.54
CA LEU A 158 -9.82 13.88 0.70
C LEU A 158 -10.43 14.70 1.85
N HIS A 159 -10.31 16.03 1.84
CA HIS A 159 -10.85 16.88 2.90
C HIS A 159 -12.38 16.79 3.01
N TYR A 160 -13.09 16.56 1.90
CA TYR A 160 -14.53 16.37 1.86
C TYR A 160 -15.01 15.15 2.64
N TYR A 161 -14.12 14.20 2.93
CA TYR A 161 -14.47 12.97 3.63
C TYR A 161 -14.15 13.03 5.13
N LEU A 162 -13.63 14.15 5.64
CA LEU A 162 -13.51 14.35 7.08
C LEU A 162 -14.90 14.58 7.69
N GLN A 163 -15.08 14.14 8.92
CA GLN A 163 -16.30 14.39 9.71
C GLN A 163 -15.95 14.58 11.18
N GLY A 164 -16.82 15.27 11.90
CA GLY A 164 -16.58 15.67 13.28
C GLY A 164 -17.87 15.89 14.05
N PHE A 165 -17.77 16.65 15.14
CA PHE A 165 -18.94 17.14 15.85
C PHE A 165 -19.76 18.06 14.94
N GLU A 166 -21.05 17.76 14.79
CA GLU A 166 -22.03 18.48 13.95
C GLU A 166 -21.69 18.64 12.45
N GLU A 167 -20.56 18.11 12.00
CA GLU A 167 -20.11 18.12 10.61
C GLU A 167 -20.15 16.71 10.01
N SER A 168 -20.93 16.52 8.95
CA SER A 168 -21.08 15.24 8.25
C SER A 168 -20.17 15.15 7.03
N MET A 169 -19.61 13.97 6.75
CA MET A 169 -18.83 13.76 5.52
C MET A 169 -19.70 13.83 4.26
N TYR A 170 -19.08 14.20 3.14
CA TYR A 170 -19.70 14.12 1.81
C TYR A 170 -19.58 12.72 1.20
N THR A 171 -20.52 12.38 0.33
CA THR A 171 -20.41 11.21 -0.56
C THR A 171 -19.62 11.57 -1.82
N ARG A 172 -18.96 10.59 -2.46
CA ARG A 172 -18.28 10.81 -3.76
C ARG A 172 -19.20 11.42 -4.81
N GLN A 173 -20.49 11.07 -4.81
CA GLN A 173 -21.47 11.68 -5.70
C GLN A 173 -21.67 13.16 -5.40
N GLN A 174 -21.77 13.57 -4.13
CA GLN A 174 -21.86 14.98 -3.77
C GLN A 174 -20.59 15.74 -4.15
N VAL A 175 -19.40 15.19 -3.86
CA VAL A 175 -18.12 15.82 -4.23
C VAL A 175 -18.01 15.97 -5.75
N SER A 176 -18.39 14.93 -6.51
CA SER A 176 -18.45 14.98 -7.98
C SER A 176 -19.31 16.12 -8.51
N LEU A 177 -20.45 16.41 -7.86
CA LEU A 177 -21.32 17.52 -8.23
C LEU A 177 -20.74 18.88 -7.81
N ILE A 178 -20.17 18.99 -6.62
CA ILE A 178 -19.54 20.22 -6.10
C ILE A 178 -18.36 20.64 -6.98
N GLU A 179 -17.50 19.68 -7.30
CA GLU A 179 -16.26 19.89 -8.06
C GLU A 179 -16.48 19.89 -9.57
N SER A 180 -17.68 19.53 -10.04
CA SER A 180 -17.98 19.34 -11.46
C SER A 180 -17.02 18.35 -12.16
N VAL A 181 -16.61 17.32 -11.43
CA VAL A 181 -15.72 16.24 -11.91
C VAL A 181 -16.49 14.92 -11.93
N SER A 182 -16.31 14.09 -12.96
CA SER A 182 -16.97 12.78 -13.01
C SER A 182 -16.51 11.89 -11.85
N GLN A 183 -17.39 11.03 -11.32
CA GLN A 183 -17.01 10.12 -10.22
C GLN A 183 -15.84 9.20 -10.58
N GLU A 184 -15.72 8.83 -11.87
CA GLU A 184 -14.62 8.01 -12.36
C GLU A 184 -13.27 8.76 -12.29
N HIS A 185 -13.26 10.04 -12.66
CA HIS A 185 -12.05 10.85 -12.59
C HIS A 185 -11.73 11.26 -11.14
N LEU A 186 -12.75 11.59 -10.35
CA LEU A 186 -12.60 11.88 -8.93
C LEU A 186 -11.95 10.71 -8.19
N TYR A 187 -12.31 9.46 -8.52
CA TYR A 187 -11.66 8.27 -7.97
C TYR A 187 -10.15 8.20 -8.24
N GLU A 188 -9.71 8.64 -9.41
CA GLU A 188 -8.29 8.68 -9.77
C GLU A 188 -7.54 9.76 -8.98
N LEU A 189 -8.17 10.92 -8.80
CA LEU A 189 -7.64 12.04 -8.00
C LEU A 189 -7.56 11.66 -6.51
N GLU A 190 -8.54 10.94 -5.99
CA GLU A 190 -8.53 10.38 -4.63
C GLU A 190 -7.35 9.40 -4.44
N ILE A 191 -7.07 8.51 -5.41
CA ILE A 191 -5.91 7.61 -5.34
C ILE A 191 -4.61 8.40 -5.27
N ARG A 192 -4.46 9.43 -6.11
CA ARG A 192 -3.30 10.32 -6.07
C ARG A 192 -3.16 10.97 -4.70
N ASP A 193 -4.23 11.54 -4.15
CA ASP A 193 -4.21 12.17 -2.83
C ASP A 193 -3.85 11.17 -1.71
N LEU A 194 -4.37 9.94 -1.78
CA LEU A 194 -4.03 8.87 -0.85
C LEU A 194 -2.55 8.46 -0.92
N VAL A 195 -1.98 8.42 -2.12
CA VAL A 195 -0.55 8.12 -2.30
C VAL A 195 0.31 9.26 -1.77
N THR A 196 0.01 10.52 -2.11
CA THR A 196 0.74 11.68 -1.57
C THR A 196 0.65 11.72 -0.05
N LEU A 197 -0.56 11.50 0.52
CA LEU A 197 -0.77 11.42 1.96
C LEU A 197 0.13 10.38 2.62
N MET A 198 0.21 9.19 2.03
CA MET A 198 1.05 8.12 2.58
C MET A 198 2.55 8.49 2.55
N TYR A 199 3.03 9.11 1.48
CA TYR A 199 4.41 9.58 1.42
C TYR A 199 4.72 10.62 2.51
N GLU A 200 3.80 11.54 2.80
CA GLU A 200 4.01 12.53 3.87
C GLU A 200 4.10 11.86 5.23
N ILE A 201 3.11 11.07 5.61
CA ILE A 201 3.00 10.54 6.97
C ILE A 201 4.01 9.43 7.27
N GLU A 202 4.73 8.91 6.26
CA GLU A 202 5.85 7.99 6.48
C GLU A 202 7.06 8.69 7.11
N ASP A 203 7.19 10.01 7.00
CA ASP A 203 8.17 10.80 7.75
C ASP A 203 7.71 10.98 9.21
N ASP A 204 8.11 10.05 10.07
CA ASP A 204 7.78 10.06 11.50
C ASP A 204 8.38 11.24 12.27
N SER A 205 9.38 11.92 11.70
CA SER A 205 9.96 13.12 12.28
C SER A 205 9.06 14.35 12.11
N GLN A 206 8.33 14.43 10.99
CA GLN A 206 7.37 15.50 10.71
C GLN A 206 5.97 15.17 11.23
N TYR A 207 5.56 13.89 11.14
CA TYR A 207 4.20 13.45 11.45
C TYR A 207 4.18 12.33 12.50
N PRO A 208 4.74 12.53 13.71
CA PRO A 208 4.90 11.47 14.69
C PRO A 208 3.56 10.86 15.18
N LEU A 209 2.44 11.59 15.14
CA LEU A 209 1.12 11.05 15.48
C LEU A 209 0.44 10.41 14.27
N LEU A 210 0.43 11.06 13.10
CA LEU A 210 -0.21 10.50 11.91
C LEU A 210 0.51 9.27 11.37
N ASN A 211 1.84 9.19 11.50
CA ASN A 211 2.62 7.99 11.16
C ASN A 211 2.11 6.74 11.93
N GLN A 212 1.75 6.92 13.20
CA GLN A 212 1.19 5.84 14.02
C GLN A 212 -0.19 5.36 13.54
N LEU A 213 -0.83 6.02 12.58
CA LEU A 213 -2.09 5.59 11.99
C LEU A 213 -1.93 4.75 10.71
N ILE A 214 -0.70 4.52 10.24
CA ILE A 214 -0.44 3.67 9.07
C ILE A 214 -0.95 2.25 9.34
N ILE A 215 -1.88 1.79 8.50
CA ILE A 215 -2.50 0.46 8.59
C ILE A 215 -1.89 -0.45 7.54
N LEU A 216 -1.02 -1.37 7.97
CA LEU A 216 -0.44 -2.37 7.07
C LEU A 216 -1.49 -3.33 6.49
N PRO A 217 -1.25 -3.90 5.29
CA PRO A 217 -2.16 -4.87 4.69
C PRO A 217 -2.35 -6.10 5.59
N ALA A 218 -3.58 -6.61 5.67
CA ALA A 218 -3.88 -7.78 6.49
C ALA A 218 -3.14 -9.03 6.00
N LEU A 219 -2.66 -9.84 6.95
CA LEU A 219 -2.03 -11.14 6.65
C LEU A 219 -3.09 -12.25 6.59
N LEU A 220 -2.84 -13.23 5.73
CA LEU A 220 -3.56 -14.50 5.79
C LEU A 220 -3.15 -15.27 7.05
N HIS A 221 -4.01 -16.19 7.51
CA HIS A 221 -3.78 -16.94 8.74
C HIS A 221 -2.43 -17.69 8.73
N LYS A 222 -2.09 -18.38 7.63
CA LYS A 222 -0.81 -19.12 7.48
C LYS A 222 0.41 -18.19 7.48
N THR A 223 0.33 -17.04 6.81
CA THR A 223 1.38 -16.01 6.84
C THR A 223 1.54 -15.43 8.25
N THR A 224 0.43 -15.25 8.99
CA THR A 224 0.44 -14.79 10.39
C THR A 224 1.17 -15.78 11.31
N LEU A 225 0.86 -17.08 11.20
CA LEU A 225 1.57 -18.12 11.95
C LEU A 225 3.07 -18.15 11.64
N THR A 226 3.42 -17.93 10.37
CA THR A 226 4.83 -17.83 9.94
C THR A 226 5.53 -16.64 10.61
N TYR A 227 4.87 -15.48 10.64
CA TYR A 227 5.40 -14.27 11.29
C TYR A 227 5.61 -14.46 12.80
N GLU A 228 4.64 -15.05 13.49
CA GLU A 228 4.73 -15.35 14.92
C GLU A 228 5.88 -16.33 15.22
N GLY A 229 6.04 -17.38 14.41
CA GLY A 229 7.15 -18.31 14.55
C GLY A 229 8.52 -17.68 14.31
N ILE A 230 8.64 -16.78 13.33
CA ILE A 230 9.88 -16.01 13.10
C ILE A 230 10.21 -15.12 14.31
N LYS A 231 9.21 -14.42 14.87
CA LYS A 231 9.39 -13.64 16.11
C LYS A 231 9.85 -14.49 17.30
N GLN A 232 9.55 -15.78 17.29
CA GLN A 232 10.00 -16.74 18.30
C GLN A 232 11.35 -17.40 17.95
N GLY A 233 12.04 -16.97 16.89
CA GLY A 233 13.34 -17.49 16.46
C GLY A 233 13.28 -18.87 15.79
N MET A 234 12.12 -19.28 15.24
CA MET A 234 12.01 -20.57 14.56
C MET A 234 12.66 -20.56 13.16
N HIS A 235 13.38 -21.63 12.84
CA HIS A 235 13.94 -21.86 11.50
C HIS A 235 12.91 -22.41 10.50
N PHE A 236 13.23 -22.31 9.20
CA PHE A 236 12.38 -22.70 8.07
C PHE A 236 11.81 -24.11 8.17
N ASP A 237 12.63 -25.11 8.52
CA ASP A 237 12.19 -26.50 8.62
C ASP A 237 11.11 -26.70 9.67
N LYS A 238 11.27 -26.04 10.82
CA LYS A 238 10.30 -26.11 11.91
C LYS A 238 8.99 -25.41 11.54
N LEU A 239 9.07 -24.26 10.87
CA LEU A 239 7.91 -23.51 10.37
C LEU A 239 7.12 -24.34 9.34
N ALA A 240 7.82 -25.00 8.42
CA ALA A 240 7.25 -25.85 7.39
C ALA A 240 6.55 -27.08 8.01
N ALA A 241 7.23 -27.76 8.94
CA ALA A 241 6.70 -28.92 9.64
C ALA A 241 5.45 -28.59 10.47
N GLN A 242 5.48 -27.51 11.26
CA GLN A 242 4.34 -27.10 12.11
C GLN A 242 3.10 -26.76 11.28
N GLN A 243 3.27 -26.21 10.08
CA GLN A 243 2.16 -25.81 9.22
C GLN A 243 1.75 -26.88 8.20
N ASN A 244 2.48 -28.01 8.15
CA ASN A 244 2.34 -29.09 7.17
C ASN A 244 2.41 -28.59 5.71
N VAL A 245 3.44 -27.82 5.39
CA VAL A 245 3.68 -27.26 4.05
C VAL A 245 5.14 -27.46 3.62
N LYS A 246 5.43 -27.25 2.33
CA LYS A 246 6.80 -27.31 1.82
C LYS A 246 7.57 -26.04 2.22
N GLN A 247 8.90 -26.13 2.28
CA GLN A 247 9.77 -24.97 2.53
C GLN A 247 9.48 -23.80 1.57
N ASN A 248 9.25 -24.07 0.29
CA ASN A 248 8.92 -23.03 -0.69
C ASN A 248 7.66 -22.22 -0.30
N THR A 249 6.69 -22.85 0.37
CA THR A 249 5.50 -22.15 0.85
C THR A 249 5.83 -21.20 2.00
N ILE A 250 6.73 -21.59 2.91
CA ILE A 250 7.24 -20.70 3.97
C ILE A 250 8.04 -19.54 3.36
N GLN A 251 8.85 -19.79 2.33
CA GLN A 251 9.55 -18.74 1.58
C GLN A 251 8.57 -17.74 0.96
N ASP A 252 7.47 -18.20 0.36
CA ASP A 252 6.44 -17.33 -0.20
C ASP A 252 5.71 -16.51 0.89
N HIS A 253 5.45 -17.09 2.08
CA HIS A 253 4.93 -16.35 3.24
C HIS A 253 5.91 -15.28 3.71
N ILE A 254 7.20 -15.58 3.80
CA ILE A 254 8.23 -14.62 4.23
C ILE A 254 8.33 -13.48 3.23
N LEU A 255 8.32 -13.79 1.93
CA LEU A 255 8.31 -12.77 0.88
C LEU A 255 7.09 -11.85 1.01
N GLU A 256 5.90 -12.41 1.29
CA GLU A 256 4.70 -11.62 1.57
C GLU A 256 4.86 -10.70 2.79
N LEU A 257 5.53 -11.16 3.85
CA LEU A 257 5.80 -10.36 5.05
C LEU A 257 6.68 -9.14 4.75
N PHE A 258 7.72 -9.30 3.93
CA PHE A 258 8.55 -8.18 3.45
C PHE A 258 7.73 -7.23 2.57
N ILE A 259 7.01 -7.77 1.58
CA ILE A 259 6.17 -6.95 0.67
C ILE A 259 5.14 -6.12 1.46
N LYS A 260 4.60 -6.65 2.55
CA LYS A 260 3.60 -5.98 3.40
C LYS A 260 4.19 -5.16 4.55
N GLY A 261 5.51 -5.07 4.66
CA GLY A 261 6.20 -4.25 5.67
C GLY A 261 6.19 -4.82 7.10
N TYR A 262 5.90 -6.12 7.29
CA TYR A 262 5.97 -6.76 8.61
C TYR A 262 7.39 -7.18 9.01
N LEU A 263 8.27 -7.34 8.01
CA LEU A 263 9.69 -7.62 8.17
C LEU A 263 10.50 -6.57 7.40
N THR A 264 11.62 -6.17 8.00
CA THR A 264 12.55 -5.17 7.44
C THR A 264 14.01 -5.62 7.45
N ASP A 265 14.35 -6.68 8.20
CA ASP A 265 15.71 -7.23 8.23
C ASP A 265 15.92 -8.24 7.10
N TYR A 266 16.34 -7.74 5.93
CA TYR A 266 16.64 -8.57 4.76
C TYR A 266 17.89 -9.43 4.97
N HIS A 267 18.91 -8.94 5.69
CA HIS A 267 20.21 -9.60 5.80
C HIS A 267 20.14 -10.94 6.52
N SER A 268 19.22 -11.10 7.48
CA SER A 268 18.95 -12.39 8.14
C SER A 268 18.44 -13.49 7.20
N PHE A 269 18.02 -13.16 5.99
CA PHE A 269 17.47 -14.10 5.00
C PHE A 269 18.30 -14.21 3.71
N LEU A 270 19.38 -13.42 3.59
CA LEU A 270 20.31 -13.45 2.45
C LEU A 270 21.58 -14.18 2.85
N ILE A 271 21.69 -15.45 2.46
CA ILE A 271 22.80 -16.33 2.85
C ILE A 271 24.03 -16.03 1.98
N HIS A 272 23.83 -15.84 0.68
CA HIS A 272 24.92 -15.69 -0.28
C HIS A 272 25.26 -14.21 -0.50
N LYS A 273 26.48 -13.80 -0.15
CA LYS A 273 26.98 -12.41 -0.32
C LYS A 273 27.05 -11.92 -1.78
N THR A 274 26.92 -12.81 -2.75
CA THR A 274 26.80 -12.45 -4.18
C THR A 274 25.61 -11.55 -4.49
N TYR A 275 24.66 -11.37 -3.55
CA TYR A 275 23.59 -10.37 -3.69
C TYR A 275 24.13 -8.95 -3.90
N GLU A 276 25.31 -8.62 -3.37
CA GLU A 276 25.93 -7.29 -3.52
C GLU A 276 26.24 -6.98 -4.99
N GLN A 277 26.61 -7.99 -5.78
CA GLN A 277 26.82 -7.87 -7.23
C GLN A 277 25.50 -7.94 -8.01
N PHE A 278 24.51 -8.62 -7.46
CA PHE A 278 23.18 -8.73 -8.06
C PHE A 278 22.45 -7.39 -8.09
N ILE A 279 22.54 -6.58 -7.02
CA ILE A 279 21.83 -5.30 -6.91
C ILE A 279 22.13 -4.36 -8.11
N PRO A 280 23.39 -3.99 -8.42
CA PRO A 280 23.68 -3.12 -9.57
C PRO A 280 23.29 -3.76 -10.90
N HIS A 281 23.47 -5.08 -11.06
CA HIS A 281 23.04 -5.78 -12.26
C HIS A 281 21.53 -5.71 -12.48
N TYR A 282 20.74 -5.93 -11.43
CA TYR A 282 19.28 -5.81 -11.47
C TYR A 282 18.86 -4.38 -11.85
N LEU A 283 19.48 -3.36 -11.27
CA LEU A 283 19.16 -1.96 -11.56
C LEU A 283 19.43 -1.59 -13.03
N SER A 284 20.48 -2.13 -13.65
CA SER A 284 20.78 -1.92 -15.08
C SER A 284 19.94 -2.77 -16.03
N ASN A 285 19.37 -3.88 -15.55
CA ASN A 285 18.63 -4.86 -16.36
C ASN A 285 17.25 -5.13 -15.76
N ARG A 286 16.53 -4.08 -15.36
CA ARG A 286 15.15 -4.20 -14.85
C ARG A 286 14.25 -4.83 -15.92
N SER A 287 13.16 -5.45 -15.49
CA SER A 287 12.18 -6.11 -16.37
C SER A 287 12.62 -7.41 -17.05
N GLU A 288 13.61 -8.13 -16.52
CA GLU A 288 13.91 -9.49 -16.98
C GLU A 288 13.11 -10.57 -16.24
N ARG A 289 13.07 -11.78 -16.82
CA ARG A 289 12.49 -12.95 -16.17
C ARG A 289 13.46 -13.49 -15.12
N LEU A 290 12.93 -13.94 -13.97
CA LEU A 290 13.72 -14.51 -12.87
C LEU A 290 14.72 -15.60 -13.30
N ARG A 291 14.39 -16.38 -14.34
CA ARG A 291 15.28 -17.42 -14.87
C ARG A 291 16.58 -16.84 -15.43
N ASN A 292 16.54 -15.66 -16.02
CA ASN A 292 17.73 -15.01 -16.59
C ASN A 292 18.69 -14.58 -15.47
N TYR A 293 18.16 -13.91 -14.45
CA TYR A 293 18.91 -13.60 -13.23
C TYR A 293 19.52 -14.84 -12.58
N LYS A 294 18.76 -15.93 -12.47
CA LYS A 294 19.25 -17.21 -11.91
C LYS A 294 20.36 -17.85 -12.76
N THR A 295 20.40 -17.57 -14.07
CA THR A 295 21.46 -18.06 -14.96
C THR A 295 22.77 -17.30 -14.72
N ILE A 296 22.69 -15.98 -14.51
CA ILE A 296 23.85 -15.11 -14.26
C ILE A 296 24.38 -15.27 -12.82
N PHE A 297 23.47 -15.45 -11.86
CA PHE A 297 23.77 -15.63 -10.44
C PHE A 297 23.33 -17.02 -9.95
N PRO A 298 24.06 -18.09 -10.33
CA PRO A 298 23.66 -19.47 -10.05
C PRO A 298 23.68 -19.81 -8.54
N ASP A 299 24.42 -19.07 -7.73
CA ASP A 299 24.49 -19.30 -6.28
C ASP A 299 23.23 -18.81 -5.55
N LEU A 300 22.61 -17.72 -6.03
CA LEU A 300 21.41 -17.15 -5.39
C LEU A 300 20.19 -18.04 -5.62
N SER A 301 19.52 -18.46 -4.56
CA SER A 301 18.23 -19.16 -4.68
C SER A 301 17.16 -18.26 -5.32
N TYR A 302 16.11 -18.84 -5.91
CA TYR A 302 14.98 -18.04 -6.41
C TYR A 302 14.32 -17.19 -5.31
N PHE A 303 14.34 -17.68 -4.07
CA PHE A 303 13.85 -16.92 -2.92
C PHE A 303 14.73 -15.69 -2.66
N GLU A 304 16.05 -15.85 -2.60
CA GLU A 304 16.98 -14.72 -2.43
C GLU A 304 16.84 -13.70 -3.56
N ILE A 305 16.80 -14.13 -4.83
CA ILE A 305 16.60 -13.23 -5.98
C ILE A 305 15.31 -12.41 -5.80
N LYS A 306 14.19 -13.06 -5.47
CA LYS A 306 12.92 -12.37 -5.25
C LYS A 306 12.98 -11.42 -4.07
N LEU A 307 13.61 -11.83 -2.97
CA LEU A 307 13.73 -11.04 -1.76
C LEU A 307 14.57 -9.78 -1.99
N ILE A 308 15.68 -9.89 -2.73
CA ILE A 308 16.50 -8.73 -3.10
C ILE A 308 15.70 -7.78 -4.01
N ILE A 309 14.98 -8.30 -5.00
CA ILE A 309 14.10 -7.48 -5.86
C ILE A 309 13.05 -6.73 -5.02
N VAL A 310 12.40 -7.41 -4.07
CA VAL A 310 11.44 -6.78 -3.16
C VAL A 310 12.10 -5.67 -2.34
N GLY A 311 13.29 -5.92 -1.78
CA GLY A 311 14.01 -4.90 -1.01
C GLY A 311 14.39 -3.68 -1.85
N ILE A 312 14.87 -3.89 -3.09
CA ILE A 312 15.20 -2.80 -4.01
C ILE A 312 13.94 -2.00 -4.38
N GLU A 313 12.86 -2.66 -4.80
CA GLU A 313 11.66 -1.97 -5.30
C GLU A 313 10.86 -1.28 -4.20
N ARG A 314 10.99 -1.73 -2.94
CA ARG A 314 10.44 -1.04 -1.76
C ARG A 314 11.30 0.15 -1.30
N GLY A 315 12.54 0.24 -1.79
CA GLY A 315 13.52 1.22 -1.33
C GLY A 315 14.17 0.87 0.01
N ASP A 316 14.13 -0.40 0.42
CA ASP A 316 14.72 -0.90 1.67
C ASP A 316 16.17 -1.39 1.48
N LEU A 317 16.54 -1.78 0.25
CA LEU A 317 17.90 -2.17 -0.15
C LEU A 317 18.44 -1.22 -1.22
N HIS A 318 19.71 -0.85 -1.08
CA HIS A 318 20.42 0.04 -1.99
C HIS A 318 21.72 -0.60 -2.48
N ALA A 319 22.25 -0.09 -3.61
CA ALA A 319 23.51 -0.53 -4.20
C ALA A 319 24.72 -0.12 -3.36
#